data_AF-A0A0E9XG69-F1
#
_entry.id   AF-A0A0E9XG69-F1
#
_cell.length_a   1.000
_cell.length_b   1.000
_cell.length_c   1.000
_cell.angle_alpha   90.00
_cell.angle_beta   90.00
_cell.angle_gamma   90.00
#
_symmetry.space_group_name_H-M   'P 1'
#
loop_
_entity.id
_entity.type
_entity.pdbx_description
1 polymer ?
#
loop_
_entity_poly.entity_id
_entity_poly.type
_entity_poly.pdbx_seq_one_letter_code
_entity_poly.pdbx_strand_id
1 'polypeptide(L)'
;MERKLDGDYPKDATLWGGVPPDPDDIFSWKNGDTYFFKGNSYWMLKQGGINQEAVASKSIAVDWMRCAPSPTAAYAPAKPRNEDCSCTVNRALTLRDSNWIMLLSIILIFCLSQIR
;
A
#
# COMPACT_ATOMS: atom_id res chain seq x y z
N MET A 1 3.75 3.92 35.77
CA MET A 1 2.80 4.25 34.68
C MET A 1 2.22 2.94 34.20
N GLU A 2 0.96 2.68 34.54
CA GLU A 2 0.25 1.48 34.11
C GLU A 2 -0.14 1.62 32.63
N ARG A 3 0.15 0.62 31.80
CA ARG A 3 -0.20 0.63 30.38
C ARG A 3 -1.60 0.05 30.21
N LYS A 4 -2.63 0.87 30.42
CA LYS A 4 -4.03 0.47 30.31
C LYS A 4 -4.72 1.35 29.26
N LEU A 5 -5.58 0.72 28.44
CA LEU A 5 -6.49 1.44 27.56
C LEU A 5 -7.55 2.16 28.40
N ASP A 6 -7.95 3.34 27.97
CA ASP A 6 -9.08 4.04 28.57
C ASP A 6 -10.36 3.19 28.40
N GLY A 7 -11.22 3.19 29.43
CA GLY A 7 -12.40 2.32 29.46
C GLY A 7 -13.43 2.57 28.37
N ASP A 8 -13.38 3.75 27.74
CA ASP A 8 -14.33 4.20 26.72
C ASP A 8 -13.94 3.81 25.28
N TYR A 9 -12.89 3.00 25.10
CA TYR A 9 -12.42 2.47 23.81
C TYR A 9 -12.82 0.99 23.59
N PRO A 10 -12.93 0.52 22.32
CA PRO A 10 -12.65 1.24 21.07
C PRO A 10 -13.74 2.24 20.69
N LYS A 11 -13.34 3.34 20.07
CA LYS A 11 -14.25 4.29 19.41
C LYS A 11 -14.40 3.95 17.94
N ASP A 12 -15.49 4.40 17.33
CA ASP A 12 -15.69 4.27 15.88
C ASP A 12 -14.63 5.08 15.12
N ALA A 13 -14.05 4.49 14.08
CA ALA A 13 -13.06 5.15 13.23
C ALA A 13 -13.69 6.27 12.37
N THR A 14 -15.01 6.26 12.18
CA THR A 14 -15.74 7.35 11.48
C THR A 14 -15.63 8.71 12.19
N LEU A 15 -15.10 8.75 13.42
CA LEU A 15 -14.74 9.99 14.10
C LEU A 15 -13.78 10.86 13.29
N TRP A 16 -12.94 10.26 12.44
CA TRP A 16 -12.05 10.97 11.54
C TRP A 16 -12.76 11.23 10.21
N GLY A 17 -13.50 12.33 10.15
CA GLY A 17 -14.25 12.71 8.95
C GLY A 17 -13.34 13.04 7.77
N GLY A 18 -13.73 12.59 6.58
CA GLY A 18 -13.04 12.91 5.32
C GLY A 18 -11.86 11.99 4.98
N VAL A 19 -11.50 11.03 5.84
CA VAL A 19 -10.48 10.00 5.57
C VAL A 19 -11.11 8.60 5.54
N PRO A 20 -10.41 7.57 5.01
CA PRO A 20 -10.93 6.21 5.03
C PRO A 20 -11.10 5.69 6.47
N PRO A 21 -12.20 4.96 6.77
CA PRO A 21 -12.46 4.41 8.10
C PRO A 21 -11.51 3.26 8.48
N ASP A 22 -10.82 2.68 7.51
CA ASP A 22 -9.94 1.53 7.62
C ASP A 22 -8.59 1.81 6.92
N PRO A 23 -7.77 2.73 7.44
CA PRO A 23 -6.47 3.04 6.89
C PRO A 23 -5.46 1.90 7.10
N ASP A 24 -4.51 1.76 6.19
CA ASP A 24 -3.39 0.82 6.28
C ASP A 24 -2.32 1.30 7.29
N ASP A 25 -2.13 2.61 7.40
CA ASP A 25 -1.19 3.25 8.32
C ASP A 25 -1.59 4.69 8.65
N ILE A 26 -1.17 5.19 9.82
CA ILE A 26 -1.41 6.55 10.30
C ILE A 26 -0.19 7.06 11.06
N PHE A 27 0.30 8.26 10.73
CA PHE A 27 1.25 8.96 11.58
C PHE A 27 0.98 10.47 11.64
N SER A 28 1.51 11.11 12.67
CA SER A 28 1.47 12.56 12.85
C SER A 28 2.82 13.20 12.53
N TRP A 29 2.79 14.34 11.84
CA TRP A 29 3.99 15.10 11.50
C TRP A 29 4.30 16.17 12.56
N LYS A 30 5.50 16.74 12.50
CA LYS A 30 5.99 17.72 13.49
C LYS A 30 5.12 18.98 13.61
N ASN A 31 4.36 19.31 12.57
CA ASN A 31 3.47 20.47 12.53
C ASN A 31 2.06 20.16 13.08
N GLY A 32 1.81 18.94 13.56
CA GLY A 32 0.51 18.53 14.07
C GLY A 32 -0.46 18.00 13.00
N ASP A 33 -0.06 17.94 11.73
CA ASP A 33 -0.86 17.32 10.67
C ASP A 33 -0.83 15.80 10.82
N THR A 34 -1.95 15.13 10.55
CA THR A 34 -2.08 13.67 10.61
C THR A 34 -2.32 13.11 9.21
N TYR A 35 -1.54 12.10 8.85
CA TYR A 35 -1.55 11.48 7.53
C TYR A 35 -2.13 10.08 7.63
N PHE A 36 -3.11 9.79 6.78
CA PHE A 36 -3.79 8.49 6.68
C PHE A 36 -3.45 7.87 5.33
N PHE A 37 -3.03 6.61 5.32
CA PHE A 37 -2.62 5.89 4.10
C PHE A 37 -3.59 4.76 3.81
N LYS A 38 -3.97 4.62 2.53
CA LYS A 38 -4.76 3.48 2.06
C LYS A 38 -4.45 3.19 0.60
N GLY A 39 -4.00 1.98 0.30
CA GLY A 39 -3.60 1.59 -1.05
C GLY A 39 -2.51 2.51 -1.61
N ASN A 40 -2.74 3.12 -2.76
CA ASN A 40 -1.79 4.04 -3.41
C ASN A 40 -2.04 5.52 -3.07
N SER A 41 -2.92 5.79 -2.11
CA SER A 41 -3.37 7.13 -1.79
C SER A 41 -3.18 7.47 -0.32
N TYR A 42 -3.04 8.77 -0.05
CA TYR A 42 -3.02 9.29 1.31
C TYR A 42 -3.92 10.52 1.46
N TRP A 43 -4.35 10.77 2.69
CA TRP A 43 -5.15 11.91 3.11
C TRP A 43 -4.41 12.63 4.24
N MET A 44 -4.52 13.96 4.29
CA MET A 44 -3.87 14.78 5.31
C MET A 44 -4.93 15.61 6.04
N LEU A 45 -5.11 15.34 7.32
CA LEU A 45 -5.89 16.18 8.21
C LEU A 45 -4.99 17.23 8.85
N LYS A 46 -5.44 18.48 8.79
CA LYS A 46 -4.79 19.58 9.52
C LYS A 46 -5.04 19.45 11.01
N GLN A 47 -4.08 19.91 11.81
CA GLN A 47 -4.20 19.92 13.27
C GLN A 47 -5.56 20.49 13.71
N GLY A 48 -6.34 19.70 14.47
CA GLY A 48 -7.67 20.08 14.96
C GLY A 48 -8.84 19.88 13.98
N GLY A 49 -8.58 19.41 12.75
CA GLY A 49 -9.60 19.14 11.74
C GLY A 49 -10.12 17.71 11.79
N ILE A 50 -11.07 17.41 12.68
CA ILE A 50 -11.65 16.06 12.86
C ILE A 50 -12.91 15.83 11.99
N ASN A 51 -13.52 16.89 11.46
CA ASN A 51 -14.81 16.86 10.74
C ASN A 51 -14.73 17.55 9.37
N GLN A 52 -13.82 17.12 8.49
CA GLN A 52 -13.71 17.72 7.14
C GLN A 52 -14.63 16.98 6.15
N GLU A 53 -15.46 17.75 5.45
CA GLU A 53 -16.57 17.24 4.61
C GLU A 53 -16.07 16.44 3.39
N ALA A 54 -14.87 16.75 2.89
CA ALA A 54 -14.13 15.91 1.94
C ALA A 54 -12.65 16.29 1.93
N VAL A 55 -11.76 15.36 2.30
CA VAL A 55 -10.32 15.53 2.12
C VAL A 55 -9.94 14.89 0.79
N ALA A 56 -9.36 15.68 -0.11
CA ALA A 56 -8.88 15.15 -1.37
C ALA A 56 -7.72 14.16 -1.14
N SER A 57 -7.82 12.98 -1.74
CA SER A 57 -6.72 12.02 -1.72
C SER A 57 -5.59 12.48 -2.63
N LYS A 58 -4.36 12.14 -2.24
CA LYS A 58 -3.13 12.41 -2.99
C LYS A 58 -2.39 11.11 -3.25
N SER A 59 -1.54 11.08 -4.27
CA SER A 59 -0.80 9.88 -4.65
C SER A 59 0.44 9.72 -3.78
N ILE A 60 0.56 8.58 -3.10
CA ILE A 60 1.77 8.21 -2.35
C ILE A 60 2.95 8.12 -3.32
N ALA A 61 2.75 7.50 -4.48
CA ALA A 61 3.82 7.30 -5.45
C ALA A 61 4.44 8.64 -5.89
N VAL A 62 3.61 9.65 -6.16
CA VAL A 62 4.09 10.95 -6.61
C VAL A 62 4.73 11.75 -5.47
N ASP A 63 4.00 11.92 -4.36
CA ASP A 63 4.42 12.87 -3.32
C ASP A 63 5.45 12.26 -2.35
N TRP A 64 5.32 10.98 -2.02
CA TRP A 64 6.18 10.29 -1.04
C TRP A 64 7.34 9.54 -1.71
N MET A 65 7.07 8.88 -2.84
CA MET A 65 8.07 8.05 -3.55
C MET A 65 8.76 8.80 -4.69
N ARG A 66 8.38 10.05 -4.97
CA ARG A 66 8.95 10.91 -6.02
C ARG A 66 8.83 10.32 -7.43
N CYS A 67 7.79 9.53 -7.69
CA CYS A 67 7.46 9.09 -9.04
C CYS A 67 7.00 10.29 -9.89
N ALA A 68 7.24 10.22 -11.19
CA ALA A 68 6.66 11.20 -12.11
C ALA A 68 5.13 11.17 -11.98
N PRO A 69 4.46 12.33 -11.89
CA PRO A 69 3.02 12.36 -11.99
C PRO A 69 2.65 11.73 -13.33
N SER A 70 1.64 10.84 -13.32
CA SER A 70 1.10 10.32 -14.58
C SER A 70 0.78 11.53 -15.45
N PRO A 71 1.27 11.57 -16.70
CA PRO A 71 0.86 12.64 -17.59
C PRO A 71 -0.65 12.57 -17.65
N THR A 72 -1.29 13.60 -17.10
CA THR A 72 -2.71 13.87 -17.33
C THR A 72 -2.93 13.68 -18.83
N ALA A 73 -3.99 13.00 -19.24
CA ALA A 73 -4.22 12.46 -20.60
C ALA A 73 -3.95 13.38 -21.81
N ALA A 74 -3.60 14.66 -21.60
CA ALA A 74 -3.06 15.61 -22.55
C ALA A 74 -1.58 15.39 -22.97
N TYR A 75 -0.78 14.60 -22.22
CA TYR A 75 0.60 14.29 -22.60
C TYR A 75 0.85 12.78 -22.62
N ALA A 76 0.02 12.03 -23.36
CA ALA A 76 0.55 10.77 -23.90
C ALA A 76 1.78 11.16 -24.73
N PRO A 77 3.02 10.80 -24.33
CA PRO A 77 4.15 10.99 -25.22
C PRO A 77 3.81 10.24 -26.50
N ALA A 78 3.99 10.88 -27.65
CA ALA A 78 3.84 10.23 -28.94
C ALA A 78 4.62 8.91 -28.86
N LYS A 79 3.90 7.80 -29.00
CA LYS A 79 4.41 6.43 -28.94
C LYS A 79 5.80 6.38 -29.59
N PRO A 80 6.89 6.14 -28.82
CA PRO A 80 8.18 5.93 -29.45
C PRO A 80 8.05 4.71 -30.36
N ARG A 81 8.35 4.93 -31.65
CA ARG A 81 8.30 3.92 -32.68
C ARG A 81 9.59 3.11 -32.53
N ASN A 82 9.50 1.91 -31.93
CA ASN A 82 10.59 0.95 -31.70
C ASN A 82 11.64 1.44 -30.67
N GLU A 83 12.12 0.71 -29.64
CA GLU A 83 12.22 -0.73 -29.36
C GLU A 83 12.10 -0.95 -27.83
N ASP A 84 11.50 -2.07 -27.41
CA ASP A 84 11.41 -2.64 -26.05
C ASP A 84 11.59 -1.71 -24.83
N CYS A 85 10.49 -1.08 -24.39
CA CYS A 85 10.36 -0.66 -23.00
C CYS A 85 9.80 -1.81 -22.16
N SER A 86 10.68 -2.68 -21.67
CA SER A 86 10.34 -3.65 -20.60
C SER A 86 10.52 -2.98 -19.25
N CYS A 87 9.41 -2.57 -18.62
CA CYS A 87 9.42 -2.33 -17.18
C CYS A 87 9.36 -3.70 -16.50
N THR A 88 10.50 -4.26 -16.10
CA THR A 88 10.51 -5.31 -15.10
C THR A 88 10.07 -4.68 -13.79
N VAL A 89 8.76 -4.72 -13.55
CA VAL A 89 8.21 -4.52 -12.21
C VAL A 89 8.97 -5.51 -11.34
N ASN A 90 9.78 -5.03 -10.40
CA ASN A 90 10.13 -5.80 -9.22
C ASN A 90 8.82 -6.02 -8.46
N ARG A 91 7.96 -6.90 -8.99
CA ARG A 91 7.16 -7.73 -8.13
C ARG A 91 8.24 -8.33 -7.26
N ALA A 92 8.26 -7.96 -5.97
CA ALA A 92 8.71 -8.91 -4.96
C ALA A 92 8.20 -10.24 -5.47
N LEU A 93 9.10 -11.16 -5.80
CA LEU A 93 8.74 -12.39 -6.48
C LEU A 93 7.68 -13.05 -5.60
N THR A 94 6.42 -12.78 -5.89
CA THR A 94 5.41 -13.80 -5.82
C THR A 94 5.88 -14.71 -6.93
N LEU A 95 6.88 -15.55 -6.63
CA LEU A 95 6.76 -16.95 -6.94
C LEU A 95 5.31 -17.22 -6.60
N ARG A 96 4.47 -17.15 -7.63
CA ARG A 96 3.14 -17.70 -7.57
C ARG A 96 3.50 -19.15 -7.41
N ASP A 97 3.64 -19.57 -6.15
CA ASP A 97 4.14 -20.86 -5.76
C ASP A 97 3.27 -21.82 -6.52
N SER A 98 3.81 -22.32 -7.63
CA SER A 98 3.10 -23.26 -8.44
C SER A 98 3.05 -24.46 -7.52
N ASN A 99 1.85 -24.85 -7.09
CA ASN A 99 1.64 -26.02 -6.22
C ASN A 99 2.40 -27.25 -6.73
N TRP A 100 2.71 -27.30 -8.02
CA TRP A 100 3.52 -28.34 -8.64
C TRP A 100 4.97 -28.36 -8.16
N ILE A 101 5.60 -27.22 -7.83
CA ILE A 101 6.98 -27.19 -7.31
C ILE A 101 7.02 -27.86 -5.93
N MET A 102 6.02 -27.61 -5.08
CA MET A 102 5.86 -28.29 -3.79
C MET A 102 5.55 -29.78 -3.96
N LEU A 103 4.73 -30.15 -4.94
CA LEU A 103 4.43 -31.57 -5.22
C LEU A 103 5.65 -32.32 -5.76
N LEU A 104 6.42 -31.71 -6.67
CA LEU A 104 7.62 -32.32 -7.24
C LEU A 104 8.71 -32.54 -6.19
N SER A 105 8.89 -31.61 -5.24
CA SER A 105 9.84 -31.79 -4.15
C SER A 105 9.44 -32.92 -3.22
N ILE A 106 8.15 -33.05 -2.88
CA ILE A 106 7.62 -34.15 -2.06
C ILE A 106 7.82 -35.50 -2.78
N ILE A 107 7.47 -35.59 -4.05
CA ILE A 107 7.65 -36.83 -4.85
C ILE A 107 9.13 -37.23 -4.90
N LEU A 108 10.03 -36.28 -5.10
CA LEU A 108 11.46 -36.53 -5.14
C LEU A 108 11.99 -37.06 -3.79
N ILE A 109 11.54 -36.50 -2.68
CA ILE A 109 11.87 -36.99 -1.32
C ILE A 109 11.36 -38.42 -1.12
N PHE A 110 10.11 -38.72 -1.53
CA PHE A 110 9.56 -40.08 -1.44
C PHE A 110 10.34 -41.07 -2.31
N CYS A 111 10.68 -40.72 -3.55
CA CYS A 111 11.50 -41.56 -4.42
C CYS A 111 12.86 -41.86 -3.78
N LEU A 112 13.55 -40.85 -3.23
CA LEU A 112 14.83 -41.04 -2.57
C LEU A 112 14.73 -41.92 -1.31
N SER A 113 13.59 -41.90 -0.60
CA SER A 113 13.37 -42.77 0.56
C SER A 113 13.09 -44.25 0.22
N GLN A 114 12.67 -44.54 -1.01
CA GLN A 114 12.37 -45.91 -1.49
C GLN A 114 13.57 -46.55 -2.22
N ILE A 115 14.65 -45.80 -2.39
CA ILE A 115 15.91 -46.25 -3.03
C ILE A 115 16.97 -46.60 -1.96
N ARG A 116 16.65 -46.41 -0.68
CA ARG A 116 17.44 -46.85 0.48
C ARG A 116 16.77 -48.03 1.16
#